data_AF-A0A6I9YC95-F1
#
_entry.id   AF-A0A6I9YC95-F1
#
_cell.length_a   1.000
_cell.length_b   1.000
_cell.length_c   1.000
_cell.angle_alpha   90.00
_cell.angle_beta   90.00
_cell.angle_gamma   90.00
#
_symmetry.space_group_name_H-M   'P 1'
#
loop_
_entity.id
_entity.type
_entity.pdbx_description
1 polymer ?
#
loop_
_entity_poly.entity_id
_entity_poly.type
_entity_poly.pdbx_seq_one_letter_code
_entity_poly.pdbx_strand_id
1 'polypeptide(L)'
;MAHNAEHEACDLLMEIEQMDMLEEYIDDNAYAKVCLYLTSCVSYVPEPENSALLRCALSIFRKFNRYPEALRLALMLNDMELAENIFISCKDV
;
A
#
# COMPACT_ATOMS: atom_id res chain seq x y z
N MET A 1 -15.05 -18.62 5.81
CA MET A 1 -15.63 -17.49 6.56
C MET A 1 -14.90 -16.25 6.10
N ALA A 2 -15.50 -15.47 5.22
CA ALA A 2 -14.88 -14.26 4.65
C ALA A 2 -14.82 -13.20 5.73
N HIS A 3 -13.64 -13.00 6.29
CA HIS A 3 -13.42 -12.15 7.44
C HIS A 3 -13.34 -10.69 6.97
N ASN A 4 -14.50 -10.05 6.73
CA ASN A 4 -14.64 -8.65 6.28
C ASN A 4 -14.15 -7.59 7.29
N ALA A 5 -13.27 -7.97 8.23
CA ALA A 5 -12.72 -7.09 9.25
C ALA A 5 -11.35 -6.52 8.84
N GLU A 6 -10.99 -6.58 7.55
CA GLU A 6 -9.71 -6.06 7.08
C GLU A 6 -9.63 -4.55 7.28
N HIS A 7 -10.74 -3.83 7.10
CA HIS A 7 -10.82 -2.39 7.34
C HIS A 7 -10.61 -2.05 8.83
N GLU A 8 -11.30 -2.77 9.73
CA GLU A 8 -11.14 -2.59 11.18
C GLU A 8 -9.71 -2.92 11.64
N ALA A 9 -9.10 -3.95 11.05
CA ALA A 9 -7.70 -4.28 11.31
C ALA A 9 -6.75 -3.18 10.81
N CYS A 10 -7.00 -2.60 9.64
CA CYS A 10 -6.23 -1.47 9.14
C CYS A 10 -6.34 -0.28 10.09
N ASP A 11 -7.54 0.06 10.56
CA ASP A 11 -7.75 1.15 11.51
C ASP A 11 -6.98 0.93 12.80
N LEU A 12 -7.10 -0.26 13.41
CA LEU A 12 -6.35 -0.60 14.61
C LEU A 12 -4.83 -0.51 14.40
N LEU A 13 -4.33 -0.98 13.26
CA LEU A 13 -2.91 -0.93 12.93
C LEU A 13 -2.42 0.51 12.63
N MET A 14 -3.29 1.39 12.13
CA MET A 14 -2.98 2.82 11.95
C MET A 14 -2.82 3.49 13.31
N GLU A 15 -3.73 3.24 14.25
CA GLU A 15 -3.72 3.84 15.60
C GLU A 15 -2.48 3.43 16.43
N ILE A 16 -1.93 2.24 16.20
CA ILE A 16 -0.71 1.75 16.87
C ILE A 16 0.56 1.89 16.03
N GLU A 17 0.48 2.53 14.87
CA GLU A 17 1.60 2.75 13.93
C GLU A 17 2.32 1.45 13.48
N GLN A 18 1.62 0.31 13.46
CA GLN A 18 2.18 -1.00 13.07
C GLN A 18 1.72 -1.45 11.67
N MET A 19 1.83 -0.54 10.68
CA MET A 19 1.46 -0.82 9.29
C MET A 19 2.24 -1.98 8.66
N ASP A 20 3.48 -2.22 9.09
CA ASP A 20 4.34 -3.29 8.55
C ASP A 20 3.70 -4.69 8.71
N MET A 21 2.86 -4.88 9.73
CA MET A 21 2.13 -6.13 9.93
C MET A 21 1.14 -6.43 8.79
N LEU A 22 0.60 -5.41 8.12
CA LEU A 22 -0.29 -5.62 6.97
C LEU A 22 0.45 -6.36 5.85
N GLU A 23 1.74 -6.07 5.65
CA GLU A 23 2.53 -6.72 4.60
C GLU A 23 2.70 -8.22 4.87
N GLU A 24 2.75 -8.65 6.14
CA GLU A 24 2.91 -10.04 6.52
C GLU A 24 1.62 -10.86 6.36
N TYR A 25 0.47 -10.29 6.76
CA TYR A 25 -0.78 -11.03 6.91
C TYR A 25 -1.78 -10.84 5.75
N ILE A 26 -1.53 -9.94 4.80
CA ILE A 26 -2.40 -9.76 3.63
C ILE A 26 -2.25 -10.92 2.64
N ASP A 27 -3.42 -11.38 2.14
CA ASP A 27 -3.57 -12.41 1.11
C ASP A 27 -3.96 -11.85 -0.26
N ASP A 28 -3.95 -12.71 -1.29
CA ASP A 28 -4.30 -12.38 -2.68
C ASP A 28 -5.74 -11.88 -2.87
N ASN A 29 -6.64 -12.13 -1.90
CA ASN A 29 -8.04 -11.79 -2.04
C ASN A 29 -8.39 -10.46 -1.34
N ALA A 30 -7.60 -10.06 -0.34
CA ALA A 30 -7.79 -8.85 0.43
C ALA A 30 -6.93 -7.67 -0.04
N TYR A 31 -5.76 -7.90 -0.65
CA TYR A 31 -4.81 -6.82 -0.97
C TYR A 31 -5.44 -5.67 -1.75
N ALA A 32 -6.29 -5.98 -2.73
CA ALA A 32 -6.92 -4.97 -3.58
C ALA A 32 -7.88 -4.06 -2.77
N LYS A 33 -8.61 -4.63 -1.82
CA LYS A 33 -9.52 -3.88 -0.94
C LYS A 33 -8.74 -3.04 0.06
N VAL A 34 -7.73 -3.64 0.70
CA VAL A 34 -6.89 -2.95 1.69
C VAL A 34 -6.13 -1.80 1.04
N CYS A 35 -5.46 -2.00 -0.09
CA CYS A 35 -4.75 -0.91 -0.77
C CYS A 35 -5.70 0.22 -1.22
N LEU A 36 -6.92 -0.12 -1.67
CA LEU A 36 -7.92 0.90 -2.01
C LEU A 36 -8.32 1.71 -0.78
N TYR A 37 -8.55 1.04 0.35
CA TYR A 37 -8.86 1.68 1.62
C TYR A 37 -7.73 2.61 2.06
N LEU A 38 -6.50 2.10 2.14
CA LEU A 38 -5.32 2.90 2.52
C LEU A 38 -5.15 4.13 1.62
N THR A 39 -5.26 3.96 0.30
CA THR A 39 -5.15 5.07 -0.66
C THR A 39 -6.25 6.11 -0.47
N SER A 40 -7.47 5.69 -0.11
CA SER A 40 -8.56 6.63 0.20
C SER A 40 -8.33 7.40 1.50
N CYS A 41 -7.67 6.80 2.49
CA CYS A 41 -7.32 7.43 3.76
C CYS A 41 -6.24 8.52 3.63
N VAL A 42 -5.35 8.41 2.63
CA VAL A 42 -4.24 9.37 2.40
C VAL A 42 -4.69 10.84 2.33
N SER A 43 -5.88 11.13 1.79
CA SER A 43 -6.38 12.51 1.71
C SER A 43 -6.89 13.08 3.04
N TYR A 44 -7.11 12.23 4.04
CA TYR A 44 -7.66 12.61 5.35
C TYR A 44 -6.60 12.67 6.45
N VAL A 45 -5.37 12.28 6.14
CA VAL A 45 -4.28 12.12 7.10
C VAL A 45 -3.17 13.13 6.76
N PRO A 46 -2.59 13.83 7.75
CA PRO A 46 -1.50 14.78 7.50
C PRO A 46 -0.17 14.07 7.18
N GLU A 47 0.80 14.85 6.73
CA GLU A 47 2.19 14.40 6.65
C GLU A 47 2.79 14.38 8.07
N PRO A 48 3.55 13.34 8.47
CA PRO A 48 4.18 12.28 7.65
C PRO A 48 3.37 10.98 7.48
N GLU A 49 2.25 10.82 8.18
CA GLU A 49 1.45 9.58 8.18
C GLU A 49 0.90 9.26 6.78
N ASN A 50 0.50 10.27 6.00
CA ASN A 50 0.05 10.08 4.62
C ASN A 50 1.08 9.35 3.73
N SER A 51 2.35 9.64 3.94
CA SER A 51 3.48 9.10 3.19
C SER A 51 3.79 7.68 3.66
N ALA A 52 3.61 7.40 4.95
CA ALA A 52 3.70 6.05 5.51
C ALA A 52 2.62 5.13 4.91
N LEU A 53 1.37 5.60 4.82
CA LEU A 53 0.26 4.85 4.20
C LEU A 53 0.54 4.55 2.72
N LEU A 54 1.01 5.55 1.96
CA LEU A 54 1.40 5.36 0.56
C LEU A 54 2.54 4.36 0.40
N ARG A 55 3.55 4.39 1.27
CA ARG A 55 4.67 3.44 1.25
C ARG A 55 4.22 2.01 1.56
N CYS A 56 3.36 1.83 2.56
CA CYS A 56 2.77 0.53 2.91
C CYS A 56 1.95 -0.04 1.73
N ALA A 57 1.01 0.76 1.18
CA ALA A 57 0.21 0.34 0.03
C ALA A 57 1.07 -0.01 -1.20
N LEU A 58 2.16 0.74 -1.41
CA LEU A 58 3.12 0.47 -2.47
C LEU A 58 3.87 -0.85 -2.27
N SER A 59 4.33 -1.14 -1.05
CA SER A 59 4.99 -2.41 -0.74
C SER A 59 4.06 -3.60 -0.98
N ILE A 60 2.80 -3.49 -0.56
CA ILE A 60 1.76 -4.49 -0.82
C ILE A 60 1.57 -4.68 -2.32
N PHE A 61 1.41 -3.61 -3.12
CA PHE A 61 1.28 -3.75 -4.57
C PHE A 61 2.49 -4.42 -5.23
N ARG A 62 3.70 -4.14 -4.75
CA ARG A 62 4.92 -4.81 -5.24
C ARG A 62 4.93 -6.30 -4.89
N LYS A 63 4.51 -6.68 -3.68
CA LYS A 63 4.41 -8.08 -3.24
C LYS A 63 3.48 -8.89 -4.16
N PHE A 64 2.38 -8.29 -4.62
CA PHE A 64 1.40 -8.92 -5.52
C PHE A 64 1.67 -8.68 -7.02
N ASN A 65 2.88 -8.24 -7.39
CA ASN A 65 3.30 -7.98 -8.78
C ASN A 65 2.40 -6.98 -9.54
N ARG A 66 1.76 -6.04 -8.83
CA ARG A 66 0.95 -4.95 -9.39
C ARG A 66 1.80 -3.68 -9.57
N TYR A 67 2.76 -3.77 -10.49
CA TYR A 67 3.72 -2.69 -10.76
C TYR A 67 3.09 -1.37 -11.24
N PRO A 68 2.03 -1.35 -12.08
CA PRO A 68 1.42 -0.10 -12.53
C PRO A 68 0.81 0.71 -11.38
N GLU A 69 0.11 0.04 -10.47
CA GLU A 69 -0.46 0.66 -9.27
C GLU A 69 0.63 1.13 -8.31
N ALA A 70 1.67 0.33 -8.10
CA ALA A 70 2.82 0.72 -7.30
C ALA A 70 3.53 1.96 -7.87
N LEU A 71 3.68 2.05 -9.21
CA LEU A 71 4.27 3.20 -9.88
C LEU A 71 3.43 4.46 -9.68
N ARG A 72 2.10 4.36 -9.78
CA ARG A 72 1.19 5.49 -9.50
C ARG A 72 1.39 6.02 -8.09
N LEU A 73 1.52 5.15 -7.09
CA LEU A 73 1.77 5.57 -5.70
C LEU A 73 3.15 6.20 -5.52
N ALA A 74 4.18 5.68 -6.20
CA ALA A 74 5.52 6.25 -6.18
C ALA A 74 5.54 7.69 -6.73
N LEU A 75 4.78 7.95 -7.80
CA LEU A 75 4.61 9.28 -8.35
C LEU A 75 3.85 10.22 -7.39
N MET A 76 2.87 9.70 -6.64
CA MET A 76 2.19 10.49 -5.59
C MET A 76 3.12 10.86 -4.43
N LEU A 77 4.08 9.98 -4.11
CA LEU A 77 5.16 10.26 -3.14
C LEU A 77 6.23 11.22 -3.68
N ASN A 78 6.17 11.57 -4.97
CA ASN A 78 7.17 12.37 -5.67
C ASN A 78 8.61 11.79 -5.56
N ASP A 79 8.71 10.47 -5.41
CA ASP A 79 9.98 9.75 -5.26
C ASP A 79 10.36 9.12 -6.61
N MET A 80 11.13 9.89 -7.39
CA MET A 80 11.51 9.51 -8.76
C MET A 80 12.45 8.30 -8.79
N GLU A 81 13.34 8.17 -7.80
CA GLU A 81 14.22 7.01 -7.68
C GLU A 81 13.40 5.74 -7.44
N LEU A 82 12.40 5.82 -6.57
CA LEU A 82 11.51 4.69 -6.29
C LEU A 82 10.63 4.33 -7.49
N ALA A 83 10.15 5.33 -8.24
CA ALA A 83 9.41 5.12 -9.48
C ALA A 83 10.25 4.41 -10.56
N GLU A 84 11.50 4.84 -10.75
CA GLU A 84 12.45 4.21 -11.68
C GLU A 84 12.76 2.76 -11.26
N ASN A 85 12.99 2.53 -9.96
CA ASN A 85 13.21 1.18 -9.44
C ASN A 85 12.02 0.25 -9.68
N ILE A 86 10.78 0.74 -9.53
CA ILE A 86 9.58 -0.05 -9.82
C ILE A 86 9.48 -0.37 -11.31
N PHE A 87 9.78 0.61 -12.17
CA PHE A 87 9.76 0.43 -13.61
C PHE A 87 10.80 -0.61 -14.07
N ILE A 88 12.03 -0.53 -13.58
CA ILE A 88 13.10 -1.51 -13.89
C ILE A 88 12.79 -2.90 -13.31
N SER A 89 12.14 -2.96 -12.15
CA SER A 89 11.73 -4.23 -11.52
C SER A 89 10.64 -4.95 -12.32
N CYS A 90 9.90 -4.24 -13.16
CA CYS A 90 8.92 -4.85 -14.06
C CYS A 90 9.65 -5.61 -15.16
N LYS A 91 9.46 -6.93 -15.23
CA LYS A 91 9.97 -7.73 -16.34
C LYS A 91 9.09 -7.47 -17.57
N ASP A 92 9.69 -6.98 -18.64
CA ASP A 92 9.08 -7.00 -19.97
C ASP A 92 8.82 -8.47 -20.36
N VAL A 93 7.55 -8.80 -20.60
CA VAL A 93 7.11 -10.08 -21.16
C VAL A 93 7.14 -10.04 -22.68
#